data_AF-A0A6L6A9Z0-F1
#
_entry.id   AF-A0A6L6A9Z0-F1
#
_cell.length_a   1.000
_cell.length_b   1.000
_cell.length_c   1.000
_cell.angle_alpha   90.00
_cell.angle_beta   90.00
_cell.angle_gamma   90.00
#
_symmetry.space_group_name_H-M   'P 1'
#
loop_
_entity.id
_entity.type
_entity.pdbx_description
1 polymer ?
#
loop_
_entity_poly.entity_id
_entity_poly.type
_entity_poly.pdbx_seq_one_letter_code
_entity_poly.pdbx_strand_id
1 'polypeptide(L)'
;MATYKDSGVDIDAGDRAVELMKASIAKSSRPEVMSGIGGFAGLFDASALKKMKQPLLATSTDGVGTKTEIARQMGIYDTIGEDLVAMVVDDLVVCGAEPLFMTDYIAVGKVIPERIAAIVSGIANGCIKAGTALIGGETAEHPGLLTEDEFDIAGAATGVVDADLQ
;
A
#
# COMPACT_ATOMS: atom_id res chain seq x y z
N MET A 1 -20.20 29.67 1.45
CA MET A 1 -20.19 28.52 0.51
C MET A 1 -19.25 27.51 1.13
N ALA A 2 -19.75 26.32 1.49
CA ALA A 2 -18.88 25.24 1.92
C ALA A 2 -18.08 24.76 0.69
N THR A 3 -16.77 24.84 0.76
CA THR A 3 -15.82 24.32 -0.21
C THR A 3 -15.64 22.81 0.00
N TYR A 4 -15.11 22.09 -0.99
CA TYR A 4 -14.71 20.68 -0.82
C TYR A 4 -13.66 20.51 0.31
N LYS A 5 -12.89 21.56 0.55
CA LYS A 5 -11.96 21.69 1.68
C LYS A 5 -12.68 21.77 3.04
N ASP A 6 -13.87 22.38 3.09
CA ASP A 6 -14.70 22.45 4.29
C ASP A 6 -15.37 21.10 4.63
N SER A 7 -15.35 20.11 3.72
CA SER A 7 -15.68 18.71 4.00
C SER A 7 -14.49 17.86 4.47
N GLY A 8 -13.31 18.46 4.68
CA GLY A 8 -12.10 17.76 5.13
C GLY A 8 -11.29 17.10 4.00
N VAL A 9 -11.46 17.54 2.75
CA VAL A 9 -10.72 16.97 1.60
C VAL A 9 -9.92 18.08 0.91
N ASP A 10 -8.61 18.07 1.11
CA ASP A 10 -7.66 19.00 0.48
C ASP A 10 -7.00 18.35 -0.75
N ILE A 11 -7.54 18.64 -1.93
CA ILE A 11 -7.09 18.08 -3.22
C ILE A 11 -5.64 18.48 -3.51
N ASP A 12 -5.24 19.72 -3.18
CA ASP A 12 -3.87 20.21 -3.43
C ASP A 12 -2.84 19.44 -2.58
N ALA A 13 -3.22 19.07 -1.35
CA ALA A 13 -2.39 18.26 -0.47
C ALA A 13 -2.23 16.83 -1.00
N GLY A 14 -3.32 16.24 -1.52
CA GLY A 14 -3.30 14.93 -2.18
C GLY A 14 -2.38 14.91 -3.41
N ASP A 15 -2.52 15.89 -4.31
CA ASP A 15 -1.70 15.99 -5.52
C ASP A 15 -0.20 16.14 -5.21
N ARG A 16 0.12 16.95 -4.18
CA ARG A 16 1.50 17.09 -3.70
C ARG A 16 2.04 15.77 -3.14
N ALA A 17 1.26 15.02 -2.38
CA ALA A 17 1.68 13.73 -1.85
C ALA A 17 1.99 12.75 -3.00
N VAL A 18 1.12 12.69 -4.02
CA VAL A 18 1.30 11.88 -5.22
C VAL A 18 2.62 12.21 -5.93
N GLU A 19 2.90 13.49 -6.17
CA GLU A 19 4.14 13.88 -6.84
C GLU A 19 5.41 13.52 -6.03
N LEU A 20 5.36 13.62 -4.70
CA LEU A 20 6.48 13.24 -3.83
C LEU A 20 6.75 11.73 -3.83
N MET A 21 5.70 10.89 -3.90
CA MET A 21 5.84 9.42 -3.82
C MET A 21 5.94 8.71 -5.17
N LYS A 22 5.68 9.42 -6.28
CA LYS A 22 5.63 8.87 -7.64
C LYS A 22 6.85 8.03 -8.02
N ALA A 23 8.04 8.51 -7.70
CA ALA A 23 9.30 7.84 -8.02
C ALA A 23 9.49 6.56 -7.19
N SER A 24 9.01 6.53 -5.95
CA SER A 24 9.05 5.35 -5.08
C SER A 24 8.11 4.27 -5.62
N ILE A 25 6.85 4.63 -5.93
CA ILE A 25 5.86 3.71 -6.50
C ILE A 25 6.36 3.12 -7.83
N ALA A 26 6.92 3.97 -8.70
CA ALA A 26 7.45 3.51 -10.00
C ALA A 26 8.57 2.46 -9.86
N LYS A 27 9.41 2.56 -8.82
CA LYS A 27 10.47 1.58 -8.54
C LYS A 27 9.94 0.25 -8.01
N SER A 28 8.80 0.25 -7.34
CA SER A 28 8.11 -0.97 -6.90
C SER A 28 7.28 -1.64 -8.00
N SER A 29 7.29 -1.12 -9.23
CA SER A 29 6.55 -1.72 -10.33
C SER A 29 7.20 -3.02 -10.83
N ARG A 30 6.38 -3.92 -11.38
CA ARG A 30 6.80 -5.15 -12.07
C ARG A 30 6.38 -5.12 -13.54
N PRO A 31 7.01 -5.90 -14.43
CA PRO A 31 6.64 -5.97 -15.85
C PRO A 31 5.18 -6.35 -16.11
N GLU A 32 4.55 -7.08 -15.18
CA GLU A 32 3.16 -7.51 -15.24
C GLU A 32 2.16 -6.38 -14.89
N VAL A 33 2.62 -5.25 -14.36
CA VAL A 33 1.74 -4.12 -14.02
C VAL A 33 1.32 -3.39 -15.30
N MET A 34 0.00 -3.31 -15.55
CA MET A 34 -0.59 -2.71 -16.75
C MET A 34 -1.19 -1.33 -16.50
N SER A 35 -1.37 -0.95 -15.23
CA SER A 35 -1.90 0.34 -14.80
C SER A 35 -0.81 1.36 -14.53
N GLY A 36 -1.09 2.64 -14.79
CA GLY A 36 -0.28 3.77 -14.33
C GLY A 36 -0.69 4.25 -12.93
N ILE A 37 0.12 5.13 -12.35
CA ILE A 37 -0.19 5.81 -11.08
C ILE A 37 -1.42 6.72 -11.27
N GLY A 38 -2.40 6.62 -10.35
CA GLY A 38 -3.62 7.46 -10.36
C GLY A 38 -4.81 6.88 -11.14
N GLY A 39 -4.77 5.61 -11.52
CA GLY A 39 -5.94 4.90 -12.08
C GLY A 39 -6.93 4.46 -11.00
N PHE A 40 -8.21 4.24 -11.39
CA PHE A 40 -9.28 3.76 -10.49
C PHE A 40 -9.00 2.39 -9.86
N ALA A 41 -8.18 1.57 -10.51
CA ALA A 41 -7.78 0.25 -10.04
C ALA A 41 -6.43 -0.14 -10.63
N GLY A 42 -5.65 -0.92 -9.88
CA GLY A 42 -4.44 -1.55 -10.38
C GLY A 42 -4.78 -2.72 -11.30
N LEU A 43 -4.05 -2.87 -12.41
CA LEU A 43 -4.18 -3.99 -13.34
C LEU A 43 -2.87 -4.80 -13.39
N PHE A 44 -2.99 -6.12 -13.29
CA PHE A 44 -1.86 -7.06 -13.31
C PHE A 44 -2.09 -8.14 -14.38
N ASP A 45 -1.13 -8.36 -15.27
CA ASP A 45 -1.20 -9.37 -16.32
C ASP A 45 -1.03 -10.79 -15.75
N ALA A 46 -2.15 -11.49 -15.61
CA ALA A 46 -2.21 -12.87 -15.15
C ALA A 46 -1.83 -13.90 -16.24
N SER A 47 -1.35 -13.49 -17.42
CA SER A 47 -1.04 -14.43 -18.51
C SER A 47 0.04 -15.45 -18.15
N ALA A 48 0.96 -15.11 -17.24
CA ALA A 48 1.95 -16.05 -16.72
C ALA A 48 1.31 -17.27 -16.04
N LEU A 49 0.14 -17.10 -15.40
CA LEU A 49 -0.57 -18.15 -14.67
C LEU A 49 -1.08 -19.25 -15.60
N LYS A 50 -1.23 -18.99 -16.91
CA LYS A 50 -1.61 -19.99 -17.93
C LYS A 50 -0.58 -21.12 -18.07
N LYS A 51 0.63 -20.92 -17.54
CA LYS A 51 1.71 -21.92 -17.54
C LYS A 51 1.71 -22.80 -16.29
N MET A 52 0.92 -22.44 -15.27
CA MET A 52 0.74 -23.23 -14.05
C MET A 52 -0.28 -24.35 -14.29
N LYS A 53 -0.18 -25.43 -13.52
CA LYS A 53 -1.04 -26.60 -13.67
C LYS A 53 -2.43 -26.33 -13.09
N GLN A 54 -2.49 -25.82 -11.86
CA GLN A 54 -3.72 -25.39 -11.22
C GLN A 54 -3.43 -24.20 -10.29
N PRO A 55 -3.33 -22.97 -10.82
CA PRO A 55 -3.01 -21.80 -10.02
C PRO A 55 -4.13 -21.49 -9.02
N LEU A 56 -3.75 -21.33 -7.75
CA LEU A 56 -4.57 -20.83 -6.66
C LEU A 56 -4.09 -19.41 -6.31
N LEU A 57 -5.03 -18.50 -6.09
CA LEU A 57 -4.73 -17.17 -5.56
C LEU A 57 -4.80 -17.21 -4.04
N ALA A 58 -3.71 -16.79 -3.40
CA ALA A 58 -3.66 -16.56 -1.96
C ALA A 58 -3.78 -15.06 -1.70
N THR A 59 -4.55 -14.65 -0.69
CA THR A 59 -4.66 -13.25 -0.28
C THR A 59 -4.52 -13.13 1.22
N SER A 60 -3.84 -12.06 1.66
CA SER A 60 -3.78 -11.65 3.06
C SER A 60 -4.05 -10.15 3.16
N THR A 61 -4.57 -9.74 4.31
CA THR A 61 -4.78 -8.35 4.68
C THR A 61 -4.33 -8.17 6.12
N ASP A 62 -3.57 -7.11 6.38
CA ASP A 62 -3.11 -6.80 7.72
C ASP A 62 -2.92 -5.29 7.90
N GLY A 63 -2.81 -4.88 9.16
CA GLY A 63 -2.34 -3.56 9.56
C GLY A 63 -1.05 -3.67 10.37
N VAL A 64 -0.42 -2.53 10.64
CA VAL A 64 0.80 -2.52 11.47
C VAL A 64 0.47 -2.56 12.97
N GLY A 65 -0.78 -2.26 13.34
CA GLY A 65 -1.23 -2.21 14.72
C GLY A 65 -0.57 -1.06 15.49
N THR A 66 -0.44 -1.21 16.80
CA THR A 66 -0.03 -0.12 17.71
C THR A 66 1.39 0.42 17.47
N LYS A 67 2.19 -0.15 16.56
CA LYS A 67 3.50 0.39 16.20
C LYS A 67 3.39 1.72 15.42
N THR A 68 2.24 2.00 14.80
CA THR A 68 1.95 3.30 14.17
C THR A 68 2.06 4.45 15.17
N GLU A 69 1.66 4.22 16.42
CA GLU A 69 1.76 5.19 17.51
C GLU A 69 3.22 5.51 17.87
N ILE A 70 4.10 4.52 17.81
CA ILE A 70 5.55 4.73 18.03
C ILE A 70 6.14 5.54 16.87
N ALA A 71 5.81 5.20 15.63
CA ALA A 71 6.22 5.97 14.45
C ALA A 71 5.77 7.43 14.54
N ARG A 72 4.52 7.67 14.99
CA ARG A 72 3.96 9.01 15.25
C ARG A 72 4.76 9.76 16.30
N GLN A 73 4.98 9.17 17.48
CA GLN A 73 5.70 9.80 18.58
C GLN A 73 7.17 10.13 18.22
N MET A 74 7.80 9.29 17.40
CA MET A 74 9.16 9.50 16.93
C MET A 74 9.25 10.46 15.75
N GLY A 75 8.15 10.73 15.05
CA GLY A 75 8.13 11.51 13.82
C GLY A 75 8.88 10.83 12.66
N ILE A 76 8.96 9.49 12.67
CA ILE A 76 9.64 8.67 11.65
C ILE A 76 8.59 7.83 10.94
N TYR A 77 8.41 8.04 9.63
CA TYR A 77 7.31 7.48 8.85
C TYR A 77 7.78 6.65 7.64
N ASP A 78 9.06 6.71 7.28
CA ASP A 78 9.62 6.10 6.07
C ASP A 78 9.96 4.61 6.20
N THR A 79 9.88 4.05 7.42
CA THR A 79 10.13 2.62 7.67
C THR A 79 8.87 1.83 8.01
N ILE A 80 7.81 2.49 8.50
CA ILE A 80 6.60 1.81 8.99
C ILE A 80 5.86 1.08 7.86
N GLY A 81 5.98 1.57 6.63
CA GLY A 81 5.44 0.89 5.45
C GLY A 81 6.14 -0.43 5.12
N GLU A 82 7.42 -0.58 5.48
CA GLU A 82 8.11 -1.87 5.32
C GLU A 82 7.58 -2.91 6.30
N ASP A 83 7.26 -2.49 7.53
CA ASP A 83 6.61 -3.35 8.52
C ASP A 83 5.25 -3.84 8.01
N LEU A 84 4.46 -2.95 7.38
CA LEU A 84 3.18 -3.32 6.78
C LEU A 84 3.35 -4.39 5.71
N VAL A 85 4.29 -4.19 4.78
CA VAL A 85 4.52 -5.15 3.69
C VAL A 85 4.99 -6.50 4.25
N ALA A 86 5.87 -6.49 5.25
CA ALA A 86 6.36 -7.73 5.87
C ALA A 86 5.21 -8.53 6.49
N MET A 87 4.33 -7.90 7.28
CA MET A 87 3.17 -8.56 7.88
C MET A 87 2.28 -9.23 6.82
N VAL A 88 1.94 -8.49 5.76
CA VAL A 88 1.01 -8.97 4.73
C VAL A 88 1.66 -10.02 3.81
N VAL A 89 2.92 -9.84 3.43
CA VAL A 89 3.59 -10.73 2.47
C VAL A 89 4.11 -12.01 3.13
N ASP A 90 4.58 -11.95 4.38
CA ASP A 90 5.06 -13.15 5.08
C ASP A 90 3.93 -14.18 5.19
N ASP A 91 2.68 -13.75 5.40
CA ASP A 91 1.48 -14.61 5.38
C ASP A 91 1.28 -15.37 4.06
N LEU A 92 1.60 -14.75 2.93
CA LEU A 92 1.56 -15.42 1.62
C LEU A 92 2.68 -16.44 1.48
N VAL A 93 3.87 -16.11 1.98
CA VAL A 93 5.04 -16.98 1.88
C VAL A 93 4.88 -18.25 2.73
N VAL A 94 4.15 -18.20 3.86
CA VAL A 94 3.93 -19.39 4.71
C VAL A 94 3.13 -20.49 4.00
N CYS A 95 2.23 -20.11 3.07
CA CYS A 95 1.55 -21.07 2.21
C CYS A 95 2.29 -21.33 0.90
N GLY A 96 3.54 -20.86 0.75
CA GLY A 96 4.35 -21.09 -0.44
C GLY A 96 3.93 -20.29 -1.67
N ALA A 97 3.11 -19.24 -1.51
CA ALA A 97 2.69 -18.38 -2.61
C ALA A 97 3.79 -17.39 -3.00
N GLU A 98 3.99 -17.18 -4.31
CA GLU A 98 4.76 -16.07 -4.84
C GLU A 98 3.92 -14.78 -4.71
N PRO A 99 4.39 -13.74 -4.01
CA PRO A 99 3.71 -12.45 -3.95
C PRO A 99 3.68 -11.79 -5.34
N LEU A 100 2.51 -11.37 -5.80
CA LEU A 100 2.34 -10.72 -7.11
C LEU A 100 2.20 -9.21 -6.97
N PHE A 101 1.19 -8.77 -6.22
CA PHE A 101 0.84 -7.37 -6.07
C PHE A 101 0.21 -7.07 -4.73
N MET A 102 0.24 -5.79 -4.36
CA MET A 102 -0.28 -5.25 -3.12
C MET A 102 -1.00 -3.92 -3.36
N THR A 103 -1.99 -3.64 -2.52
CA THR A 103 -2.61 -2.33 -2.35
C THR A 103 -2.57 -1.88 -0.91
N ASP A 104 -2.48 -0.58 -0.67
CA ASP A 104 -2.50 0.01 0.67
C ASP A 104 -3.72 0.91 0.93
N TYR A 105 -4.05 1.09 2.20
CA TYR A 105 -5.05 2.04 2.68
C TYR A 105 -4.47 2.80 3.86
N ILE A 106 -4.45 4.13 3.75
CA ILE A 106 -3.93 5.04 4.77
C ILE A 106 -5.08 5.88 5.31
N ALA A 107 -5.39 5.73 6.58
CA ALA A 107 -6.30 6.61 7.29
C ALA A 107 -5.49 7.65 8.07
N VAL A 108 -5.84 8.93 7.95
CA VAL A 108 -5.22 10.02 8.70
C VAL A 108 -6.26 10.93 9.31
N GLY A 109 -5.95 11.58 10.44
CA GLY A 109 -6.78 12.69 10.90
C GLY A 109 -6.62 13.94 10.04
N LYS A 110 -5.45 14.11 9.39
CA LYS A 110 -5.18 15.19 8.43
C LYS A 110 -4.13 14.77 7.40
N VAL A 111 -4.36 15.10 6.13
CA VAL A 111 -3.37 14.88 5.08
C VAL A 111 -2.19 15.85 5.27
N ILE A 112 -1.04 15.29 5.62
CA ILE A 112 0.26 15.97 5.62
C ILE A 112 1.08 15.33 4.48
N PRO A 113 1.26 16.01 3.33
CA PRO A 113 1.80 15.40 2.11
C PRO A 113 3.14 14.70 2.30
N GLU A 114 4.05 15.30 3.08
CA GLU A 114 5.37 14.74 3.36
C GLU A 114 5.29 13.45 4.19
N ARG A 115 4.32 13.34 5.11
CA ARG A 115 4.12 12.12 5.92
C ARG A 115 3.55 11.00 5.07
N ILE A 116 2.51 11.29 4.28
CA ILE A 116 1.94 10.31 3.35
C ILE A 116 3.02 9.81 2.38
N ALA A 117 3.78 10.72 1.79
CA ALA A 117 4.85 10.33 0.86
C ALA A 117 5.95 9.49 1.52
N ALA A 118 6.28 9.75 2.79
CA ALA A 118 7.22 8.93 3.54
C ALA A 118 6.67 7.52 3.81
N ILE A 119 5.42 7.41 4.28
CA ILE A 119 4.73 6.12 4.50
C ILE A 119 4.71 5.30 3.22
N VAL A 120 4.21 5.87 2.12
CA VAL A 120 4.11 5.19 0.83
C VAL A 120 5.49 4.83 0.27
N SER A 121 6.52 5.65 0.52
CA SER A 121 7.90 5.29 0.16
C SER A 121 8.39 4.08 0.95
N GLY A 122 8.04 3.96 2.23
CA GLY A 122 8.30 2.77 3.03
C GLY A 122 7.60 1.53 2.48
N ILE A 123 6.31 1.66 2.11
CA ILE A 123 5.54 0.57 1.49
C ILE A 123 6.20 0.14 0.18
N ALA A 124 6.53 1.10 -0.70
CA ALA A 124 7.20 0.81 -1.96
C ALA A 124 8.57 0.12 -1.76
N ASN A 125 9.35 0.53 -0.75
CA ASN A 125 10.61 -0.13 -0.39
C ASN A 125 10.40 -1.56 0.11
N GLY A 126 9.38 -1.79 0.94
CA GLY A 126 8.96 -3.13 1.36
C GLY A 126 8.59 -4.00 0.16
N CYS A 127 7.80 -3.45 -0.77
CA CYS A 127 7.38 -4.11 -2.00
C CYS A 127 8.58 -4.53 -2.87
N ILE A 128 9.56 -3.64 -3.04
CA ILE A 128 10.81 -3.94 -3.74
C ILE A 128 11.57 -5.10 -3.08
N LYS A 129 11.70 -5.08 -1.75
CA LYS A 129 12.39 -6.14 -0.98
C LYS A 129 11.69 -7.48 -1.11
N ALA A 130 10.36 -7.48 -1.12
CA ALA A 130 9.53 -8.68 -1.20
C ALA A 130 9.27 -9.17 -2.63
N GLY A 131 9.69 -8.39 -3.65
CA GLY A 131 9.39 -8.71 -5.05
C GLY A 131 7.91 -8.60 -5.42
N THR A 132 7.09 -7.89 -4.63
CA THR A 132 5.66 -7.66 -4.92
C THR A 132 5.47 -6.28 -5.54
N ALA A 133 4.49 -6.13 -6.43
CA ALA A 133 4.18 -4.83 -7.03
C ALA A 133 3.22 -4.00 -6.18
N LEU A 134 3.53 -2.73 -5.90
CA LEU A 134 2.54 -1.79 -5.37
C LEU A 134 1.69 -1.25 -6.52
N ILE A 135 0.43 -1.70 -6.65
CA ILE A 135 -0.40 -1.42 -7.85
C ILE A 135 -1.52 -0.41 -7.61
N GLY A 136 -1.76 0.00 -6.37
CA GLY A 136 -2.77 0.98 -6.01
C GLY A 136 -2.82 1.22 -4.52
N GLY A 137 -3.56 2.25 -4.11
CA GLY A 137 -3.81 2.55 -2.72
C GLY A 137 -4.75 3.73 -2.57
N GLU A 138 -5.16 4.02 -1.34
CA GLU A 138 -6.07 5.11 -1.02
C GLU A 138 -5.64 5.84 0.25
N THR A 139 -5.84 7.16 0.29
CA THR A 139 -5.62 7.97 1.49
C THR A 139 -6.92 8.66 1.89
N ALA A 140 -7.42 8.35 3.08
CA ALA A 140 -8.65 8.91 3.60
C ALA A 140 -8.40 9.79 4.83
N GLU A 141 -8.93 11.02 4.78
CA GLU A 141 -8.97 11.92 5.93
C GLU A 141 -10.24 11.66 6.75
N HIS A 142 -10.09 11.43 8.06
CA HIS A 142 -11.19 11.15 8.99
C HIS A 142 -11.27 12.19 10.11
N PRO A 143 -11.66 13.44 9.80
CA PRO A 143 -11.70 14.50 10.80
C PRO A 143 -12.73 14.18 11.90
N GLY A 144 -12.29 14.24 13.16
CA GLY A 144 -13.12 13.95 14.33
C GLY A 144 -13.16 12.48 14.74
N LEU A 145 -12.63 11.56 13.94
CA LEU A 145 -12.34 10.18 14.35
C LEU A 145 -10.88 10.03 14.81
N LEU A 146 -9.95 10.62 14.06
CA LEU A 146 -8.52 10.65 14.36
C LEU A 146 -8.08 12.09 14.67
N THR A 147 -7.12 12.27 15.59
CA THR A 147 -6.48 13.58 15.79
C THR A 147 -5.62 13.96 14.58
N GLU A 148 -5.32 15.26 14.41
CA GLU A 148 -4.62 15.76 13.20
C GLU A 148 -3.30 15.04 12.89
N ASP A 149 -2.64 14.44 13.88
CA ASP A 149 -1.38 13.75 13.75
C ASP A 149 -1.47 12.22 13.86
N GLU A 150 -2.64 11.67 14.17
CA GLU A 150 -2.91 10.23 14.18
C GLU A 150 -3.08 9.68 12.76
N PHE A 151 -2.61 8.45 12.58
CA PHE A 151 -2.75 7.70 11.34
C PHE A 151 -2.82 6.21 11.62
N ASP A 152 -3.44 5.48 10.70
CA ASP A 152 -3.42 4.03 10.64
C ASP A 152 -3.17 3.57 9.19
N ILE A 153 -2.54 2.41 9.03
CA ILE A 153 -2.23 1.84 7.73
C ILE A 153 -2.61 0.37 7.67
N ALA A 154 -3.28 0.02 6.59
CA ALA A 154 -3.61 -1.34 6.23
C ALA A 154 -3.11 -1.65 4.82
N GLY A 155 -2.90 -2.93 4.54
CA GLY A 155 -2.43 -3.40 3.26
C GLY A 155 -3.04 -4.75 2.94
N ALA A 156 -3.22 -5.01 1.65
CA ALA A 156 -3.70 -6.28 1.15
C ALA A 156 -2.85 -6.72 -0.02
N ALA A 157 -2.36 -7.96 0.02
CA ALA A 157 -1.57 -8.54 -1.05
C ALA A 157 -2.24 -9.78 -1.63
N THR A 158 -1.95 -10.03 -2.89
CA THR A 158 -2.33 -11.26 -3.58
C THR A 158 -1.06 -11.94 -4.09
N GLY A 159 -0.96 -13.24 -3.82
CA GLY A 159 0.05 -14.13 -4.36
C GLY A 159 -0.56 -15.28 -5.14
N VAL A 160 0.29 -16.10 -5.74
CA VAL A 160 -0.13 -17.31 -6.46
C VAL A 160 0.69 -18.52 -6.03
N VAL A 161 0.02 -19.66 -5.94
CA VAL A 161 0.64 -20.95 -5.66
C VAL A 161 -0.01 -22.03 -6.53
N ASP A 162 0.72 -23.07 -6.93
CA ASP A 162 0.12 -24.20 -7.63
C ASP A 162 -0.52 -25.15 -6.62
N ALA A 163 -1.68 -25.73 -6.95
CA ALA A 163 -2.46 -26.53 -6.02
C ALA A 163 -1.73 -27.79 -5.52
N ASP A 164 -0.72 -28.29 -6.24
CA ASP A 164 0.09 -29.43 -5.81
C ASP A 164 1.18 -29.10 -4.78
N LEU A 165 1.35 -27.82 -4.43
CA LEU A 165 2.20 -27.34 -3.35
C LEU A 165 1.42 -27.06 -2.05
N GLN A 166 0.10 -27.32 -2.02
CA GLN A 166 -0.78 -27.15 -0.85
C GLN A 166 -1.23 -28.50 -0.30
#